data_AF-A0A0C5KEU2-F1
#
_entry.id   AF-A0A0C5KEU2-F1
#
_cell.length_a   1.000
_cell.length_b   1.000
_cell.length_c   1.000
_cell.angle_alpha   90.00
_cell.angle_beta   90.00
_cell.angle_gamma   90.00
#
_symmetry.space_group_name_H-M   'P 1'
#
loop_
_entity.id
_entity.type
_entity.pdbx_description
1 polymer ?
#
loop_
_entity_poly.entity_id
_entity_poly.type
_entity_poly.pdbx_seq_one_letter_code
_entity_poly.pdbx_strand_id
1 'polypeptide(L)' 'NEIPVFSGCPSDQNVTTDIGNATAVVIWTPPTATDNSGNLTLTSTNNPGDDFPIGNNTVTYSASDYAGNTETCTFFVVVS' A
#
# COMPACT_ATOMS: atom_id res chain seq x y z
N ASN A 1 13.15 -0.11 21.41
CA ASN A 1 12.36 0.00 20.18
C ASN A 1 13.09 -0.67 19.06
N GLU A 2 12.41 -1.54 18.34
CA GLU A 2 12.89 -2.14 17.11
C GLU A 2 12.32 -1.41 15.90
N ILE A 3 12.77 -1.77 14.70
CA ILE A 3 12.19 -1.26 13.46
C ILE A 3 10.86 -2.00 13.24
N PRO A 4 9.77 -1.30 12.83
CA PRO A 4 8.50 -1.94 12.52
C PRO A 4 8.65 -3.03 11.45
N VAL A 5 7.89 -4.11 11.61
CA VAL A 5 7.90 -5.24 10.67
C VAL A 5 6.56 -5.31 9.97
N PHE A 6 6.58 -5.31 8.63
CA PHE A 6 5.40 -5.54 7.80
C PHE A 6 5.10 -7.03 7.61
N SER A 7 3.81 -7.36 7.58
CA SER A 7 3.30 -8.69 7.21
C SER A 7 2.21 -8.53 6.16
N GLY A 8 2.26 -9.36 5.11
CA GLY A 8 1.27 -9.33 4.03
C GLY A 8 1.43 -8.16 3.06
N CYS A 9 2.67 -7.71 2.80
CA CYS A 9 2.93 -6.74 1.74
C CYS A 9 2.31 -7.19 0.41
N PRO A 10 1.42 -6.38 -0.20
CA PRO A 10 0.81 -6.76 -1.47
C PRO A 10 1.87 -6.93 -2.55
N SER A 11 1.63 -7.87 -3.46
CA SER A 11 2.36 -7.92 -4.72
C SER A 11 1.84 -6.84 -5.68
N ASP A 12 2.54 -6.65 -6.80
CA ASP A 12 2.06 -5.79 -7.87
C ASP A 12 0.69 -6.27 -8.39
N GLN A 13 -0.19 -5.32 -8.67
CA GLN A 13 -1.54 -5.52 -9.20
C GLN A 13 -1.55 -5.15 -10.68
N ASN A 14 -2.16 -5.99 -11.51
CA ASN A 14 -2.36 -5.72 -12.94
C ASN A 14 -3.86 -5.78 -13.22
N VAL A 15 -4.44 -4.67 -13.64
CA VAL A 15 -5.89 -4.52 -13.83
C VAL A 15 -6.18 -3.86 -15.17
N THR A 16 -7.20 -4.33 -15.87
CA THR A 16 -7.69 -3.67 -17.08
C THR A 16 -8.85 -2.74 -16.77
N THR A 17 -8.89 -1.57 -17.38
CA THR A 17 -10.09 -0.72 -17.31
C THR A 17 -11.19 -1.23 -18.26
N ASP A 18 -12.44 -0.89 -17.94
CA ASP A 18 -13.56 -1.13 -18.84
C ASP A 18 -13.44 -0.25 -20.10
N ILE A 19 -13.95 -0.75 -21.23
CA ILE A 19 -13.89 -0.04 -22.51
C ILE A 19 -14.52 1.35 -22.37
N GLY A 20 -13.72 2.39 -22.66
CA GLY A 20 -14.16 3.79 -22.60
C GLY A 20 -14.00 4.45 -21.23
N ASN A 21 -13.51 3.74 -20.21
CA ASN A 21 -13.15 4.31 -18.92
C ASN A 21 -11.66 4.68 -18.85
N ALA A 22 -11.35 5.69 -18.05
CA ALA A 22 -9.98 6.20 -17.87
C ALA A 22 -9.32 5.67 -16.58
N THR A 23 -10.10 5.01 -15.71
CA THR A 23 -9.67 4.49 -14.41
C THR A 23 -10.17 3.06 -14.19
N ALA A 24 -9.56 2.36 -13.24
CA ALA A 24 -10.06 1.10 -12.73
C ALA A 24 -10.06 1.11 -11.20
N VAL A 25 -11.09 0.54 -10.59
CA VAL A 25 -11.15 0.30 -9.14
C VAL A 25 -10.32 -0.93 -8.82
N VAL A 26 -9.32 -0.79 -7.95
CA VAL A 26 -8.37 -1.88 -7.64
C VAL A 26 -8.52 -2.29 -6.17
N ILE A 27 -8.67 -3.59 -5.93
CA ILE A 27 -8.83 -4.17 -4.59
C ILE A 27 -7.63 -5.05 -4.27
N TRP A 28 -7.04 -4.87 -3.08
CA TRP A 28 -6.02 -5.74 -2.50
C TRP A 28 -6.26 -5.89 -1.00
N THR A 29 -5.54 -6.82 -0.36
CA THR A 29 -5.54 -6.93 1.10
C THR A 29 -4.48 -5.97 1.66
N PRO A 30 -4.82 -4.97 2.51
CA PRO A 30 -3.83 -4.11 3.13
C PRO A 30 -2.82 -4.91 3.95
N PRO A 31 -1.54 -4.51 3.96
CA PRO A 31 -0.58 -5.11 4.86
C PRO A 31 -0.87 -4.70 6.31
N THR A 32 -0.30 -5.45 7.24
CA THR A 32 -0.25 -5.09 8.65
C THR A 32 1.19 -4.78 9.04
N ALA A 33 1.37 -3.98 10.09
CA ALA A 33 2.69 -3.70 10.64
C ALA A 33 2.64 -3.85 12.17
N THR A 34 3.69 -4.43 12.73
CA THR A 34 3.84 -4.66 14.18
C THR A 34 5.21 -4.22 14.66
N ASP A 35 5.28 -3.73 15.90
CA ASP A 35 6.53 -3.36 16.56
C ASP A 35 6.48 -3.78 18.05
N ASN A 36 7.66 -3.94 18.67
CA ASN A 36 7.77 -4.35 20.08
C ASN A 36 7.33 -3.26 21.08
N SER A 37 7.19 -2.01 20.65
CA SER A 37 6.67 -0.91 21.48
C SER A 37 5.17 -0.98 21.75
N GLY A 38 4.42 -1.74 20.94
CA GLY A 38 2.96 -1.78 20.98
C GLY A 38 2.27 -0.48 20.53
N ASN A 39 3.01 0.49 20.00
CA ASN A 39 2.47 1.78 19.57
C ASN A 39 3.10 2.20 18.23
N LEU A 40 2.29 2.17 17.18
CA LEU A 40 2.72 2.31 15.79
C LEU A 40 1.71 3.15 15.01
N THR A 41 2.20 4.04 14.16
CA THR A 41 1.37 4.74 13.16
C THR A 41 1.58 4.09 11.80
N LEU A 42 0.50 3.60 11.19
CA LEU A 42 0.49 3.08 9.82
C LEU A 42 -0.26 4.05 8.90
N THR A 43 0.38 4.44 7.80
CA THR A 43 -0.19 5.32 6.77
C THR A 43 -0.07 4.68 5.39
N SER A 44 -0.88 5.13 4.43
CA SER A 44 -0.85 4.66 3.04
C SER A 44 -1.06 5.81 2.07
N THR A 45 -0.46 5.74 0.88
CA THR A 45 -0.73 6.69 -0.22
C THR A 45 -2.07 6.46 -0.90
N ASN A 46 -2.54 5.20 -0.92
CA ASN A 46 -3.80 4.77 -1.54
C ASN A 46 -4.43 3.63 -0.75
N ASN A 47 -5.74 3.45 -0.89
CA ASN A 47 -6.51 2.42 -0.21
C ASN A 47 -7.13 1.44 -1.21
N PRO A 48 -7.36 0.18 -0.80
CA PRO A 48 -8.13 -0.75 -1.62
C PRO A 48 -9.50 -0.16 -1.93
N GLY A 49 -9.87 -0.16 -3.19
CA GLY A 49 -11.13 0.40 -3.68
C GLY A 49 -11.00 1.82 -4.23
N ASP A 50 -9.82 2.43 -4.19
CA ASP A 50 -9.55 3.67 -4.89
C ASP A 50 -9.57 3.45 -6.42
N ASP A 51 -9.88 4.52 -7.15
CA ASP A 51 -9.76 4.60 -8.61
C ASP A 51 -8.32 4.91 -9.02
N PHE A 52 -7.76 4.07 -9.89
CA PHE A 52 -6.42 4.24 -10.44
C PHE A 52 -6.48 4.58 -11.94
N PRO A 53 -5.79 5.64 -12.40
CA PRO A 53 -5.70 5.94 -13.82
C PRO A 53 -4.86 4.91 -14.57
N ILE A 54 -5.12 4.81 -15.88
CA ILE A 54 -4.28 4.01 -16.81
C ILE A 54 -2.81 4.41 -16.66
N GLY A 55 -1.94 3.41 -16.51
CA GLY A 55 -0.51 3.56 -16.31
C GLY A 55 -0.01 2.84 -15.06
N ASN A 56 1.22 3.15 -14.68
CA ASN A 56 1.87 2.59 -13.49
C ASN A 56 1.66 3.51 -12.29
N ASN A 57 0.95 3.04 -11.28
CA ASN A 57 0.69 3.76 -10.04
C ASN A 57 1.44 3.10 -8.89
N THR A 58 2.08 3.89 -8.03
CA THR A 58 2.84 3.35 -6.89
C THR A 58 2.04 3.50 -5.61
N VAL A 59 1.82 2.40 -4.89
CA VAL A 59 1.19 2.41 -3.57
C VAL A 59 2.24 2.14 -2.51
N THR A 60 2.34 3.02 -1.51
CA THR A 60 3.30 2.90 -0.41
C THR A 60 2.57 2.96 0.93
N TYR A 61 2.80 1.93 1.74
CA TYR A 61 2.48 1.90 3.16
C TYR A 61 3.70 2.26 3.98
N SER A 62 3.53 3.11 4.99
CA SER A 62 4.62 3.57 5.88
C SER A 62 4.22 3.35 7.33
N ALA A 63 5.06 2.62 8.06
CA ALA A 63 4.90 2.32 9.47
C ALA A 63 5.98 3.06 10.26
N SER A 64 5.57 3.91 11.21
CA SER A 64 6.49 4.69 12.06
C SER A 64 6.18 4.45 13.53
N ASP A 65 7.21 4.17 14.32
CA ASP A 65 7.12 4.06 15.77
C ASP A 65 7.43 5.39 16.48
N TYR A 66 7.28 5.43 17.80
CA TYR A 66 7.55 6.62 18.62
C TYR A 66 9.03 6.85 18.92
N ALA A 67 9.89 5.89 18.63
CA ALA A 67 11.34 6.05 18.71
C ALA A 67 11.92 6.68 17.42
N GLY A 68 11.09 6.86 16.40
CA GLY A 68 11.45 7.44 15.11
C GLY A 68 11.92 6.42 14.07
N ASN A 69 11.83 5.11 14.34
CA ASN A 69 12.08 4.11 13.31
C ASN A 69 10.91 4.08 12.34
N THR A 70 11.21 3.96 11.05
CA THR A 70 10.22 3.90 9.99
C THR A 70 10.60 2.80 9.01
N GLU A 71 9.62 2.00 8.62
CA GLU A 71 9.72 1.00 7.57
C GLU A 71 8.64 1.26 6.51
N THR A 72 8.86 0.80 5.28
CA THR A 72 7.90 0.95 4.18
C THR A 72 7.64 -0.35 3.43
N CYS A 73 6.45 -0.42 2.84
CA CYS A 73 5.99 -1.52 2.02
C CYS A 73 5.37 -0.95 0.74
N THR A 74 5.98 -1.23 -0.42
CA THR A 74 5.61 -0.61 -1.70
C THR A 74 5.32 -1.67 -2.76
N PHE A 75 4.31 -1.42 -3.58
CA PHE A 75 3.95 -2.23 -4.75
C PHE A 75 3.35 -1.35 -5.85
N PHE A 76 3.28 -1.90 -7.06
CA PHE A 76 2.72 -1.22 -8.22
C PHE A 76 1.28 -1.65 -8.51
N VAL A 77 0.48 -0.69 -8.97
CA VAL A 77 -0.83 -0.90 -9.56
C VAL A 77 -0.76 -0.46 -11.02
N VAL A 78 -0.67 -1.44 -11.91
CA VAL A 78 -0.60 -1.25 -13.36
C VAL A 78 -2.01 -1.36 -13.92
N VAL A 79 -2.52 -0.25 -14.45
CA VAL A 79 -3.81 -0.19 -15.13
C VAL A 79 -3.59 -0.06 -16.63
N SER A 80 -4.25 -0.90 -17.42
CA SER A 80 -4.13 -0.91 -18.90
C SER A 80 -5.48 -0.91 -19.61
#